data_AF-A0A846TE75-F1
#
_entry.id   AF-A0A846TE75-F1
#
_cell.length_a   1.000
_cell.length_b   1.000
_cell.length_c   1.000
_cell.angle_alpha   90.00
_cell.angle_beta   90.00
_cell.angle_gamma   90.00
#
_symmetry.space_group_name_H-M   'P 1'
#
loop_
_entity.id
_entity.type
_entity.pdbx_description
1 polymer ?
#
loop_
_entity_poly.entity_id
_entity_poly.type
_entity_poly.pdbx_seq_one_letter_code
_entity_poly.pdbx_strand_id
1 'polypeptide(L)'
;MKTKCLNSLLFQSPEPEEIKPFVGRNPAELQGRDVCPHCKQETTRHSFIAPDGVWIVSHHCRLHGDVAPMRSVIVNPIQSLLQWPPTHP
;
A
#
# COMPACT_ATOMS: atom_id res chain seq x y z
N MET A 1 -36.03 45.14 29.87
CA MET A 1 -36.26 43.73 30.26
C MET A 1 -35.77 42.82 29.14
N LYS A 2 -34.74 42.02 29.45
CA LYS A 2 -34.28 40.72 28.90
C LYS A 2 -34.24 40.47 27.38
N THR A 3 -33.00 40.49 26.91
CA THR A 3 -32.36 39.85 25.74
C THR A 3 -32.77 38.41 25.44
N LYS A 4 -32.71 38.03 24.15
CA LYS A 4 -32.34 36.67 23.72
C LYS A 4 -31.47 36.73 22.46
N CYS A 5 -30.23 36.27 22.60
CA CYS A 5 -29.34 35.85 21.52
C CYS A 5 -29.34 34.31 21.41
N LEU A 6 -28.81 33.79 20.29
CA LEU A 6 -28.32 32.41 20.03
C LEU A 6 -29.43 31.37 19.71
N ASN A 7 -29.26 30.36 18.85
CA ASN A 7 -28.13 29.85 18.07
C ASN A 7 -28.69 28.87 17.01
N SER A 8 -28.12 28.85 15.81
CA SER A 8 -27.19 27.82 15.30
C SER A 8 -27.85 26.52 14.83
N LEU A 9 -27.71 26.30 13.53
CA LEU A 9 -28.12 25.13 12.74
C LEU A 9 -27.53 23.86 13.36
N LEU A 10 -28.41 22.90 13.65
CA LEU A 10 -28.06 21.58 14.16
C LEU A 10 -27.39 20.75 13.05
N PHE A 11 -26.05 20.74 13.02
CA PHE A 11 -25.30 19.60 12.51
C PHE A 11 -25.47 18.46 13.51
N GLN A 12 -26.20 17.41 13.13
CA GLN A 12 -26.20 16.18 13.90
C GLN A 12 -24.83 15.53 13.75
N SER A 13 -23.96 15.76 14.73
CA SER A 13 -22.71 15.04 14.87
C SER A 13 -23.05 13.57 15.14
N PRO A 14 -22.54 12.61 14.35
CA PRO A 14 -22.60 11.21 14.76
C PRO A 14 -21.91 11.08 16.12
N GLU A 15 -22.48 10.22 16.96
CA GLU A 15 -22.04 9.93 18.31
C GLU A 15 -20.53 9.60 18.32
N PRO A 16 -19.80 9.90 19.41
CA PRO A 16 -18.38 9.62 19.47
C PRO A 16 -18.17 8.10 19.49
N GLU A 17 -18.12 7.49 18.31
CA GLU A 17 -17.48 6.20 18.13
C GLU A 17 -16.07 6.37 18.68
N GLU A 18 -15.83 5.70 19.80
CA GLU A 18 -14.56 5.63 20.51
C GLU A 18 -13.45 5.47 19.48
N ILE A 19 -12.74 6.58 19.19
CA ILE A 19 -11.60 6.56 18.28
C ILE A 19 -10.58 5.70 19.01
N LYS A 20 -10.54 4.41 18.67
CA LYS A 20 -9.51 3.51 19.17
C LYS A 20 -8.18 4.23 18.91
N PRO A 21 -7.37 4.45 19.95
CA PRO A 21 -6.10 5.13 19.76
C PRO A 21 -5.36 4.39 18.65
N PHE A 22 -4.95 5.14 17.62
CA PHE A 22 -4.14 4.59 16.55
C PHE A 22 -2.85 4.10 17.21
N VAL A 23 -2.80 2.82 17.54
CA VAL A 23 -1.60 2.19 18.06
C VAL A 23 -0.60 2.29 16.92
N GLY A 24 0.33 3.24 17.03
CA GLY A 24 1.39 3.41 16.05
C GLY A 24 2.03 2.05 15.79
N ARG A 25 2.20 1.68 14.51
CA ARG A 25 2.83 0.40 14.19
C ARG A 25 4.24 0.42 14.76
N ASN A 26 4.59 -0.58 15.56
CA ASN A 26 5.95 -0.74 16.05
C ASN A 26 6.87 -0.97 14.84
N PRO A 27 7.86 -0.09 14.57
CA PRO A 27 8.74 -0.25 13.42
C PRO A 27 9.53 -1.57 13.44
N ALA A 28 9.75 -2.16 14.62
CA ALA A 28 10.39 -3.47 14.75
C ALA A 28 9.52 -4.63 14.23
N GLU A 29 8.20 -4.45 14.17
CA GLU A 29 7.25 -5.46 13.68
C GLU A 29 6.96 -5.32 12.17
N LEU A 30 7.49 -4.29 11.53
CA LEU A 30 7.26 -4.00 10.13
C LEU A 30 8.16 -4.86 9.23
N GLN A 31 7.59 -5.89 8.62
CA GLN A 31 8.32 -6.73 7.68
C GLN A 31 8.36 -6.09 6.28
N GLY A 32 9.53 -5.57 5.90
CA GLY A 32 9.77 -5.06 4.55
C GLY A 32 9.79 -6.20 3.50
N ARG A 33 9.12 -5.96 2.37
CA ARG A 33 9.06 -6.86 1.21
C ARG A 33 9.74 -6.27 -0.01
N ASP A 34 10.14 -7.11 -0.94
CA ASP A 34 10.71 -6.71 -2.23
C ASP A 34 9.58 -6.35 -3.20
N VAL A 35 9.45 -5.07 -3.53
CA VAL A 35 8.40 -4.55 -4.39
C VAL A 35 8.94 -3.90 -5.65
N CYS A 36 8.11 -3.88 -6.69
CA CYS A 36 8.39 -3.18 -7.93
C CYS A 36 8.48 -1.66 -7.66
N PRO A 37 9.51 -0.96 -8.16
CA PRO A 37 9.63 0.48 -7.95
C PRO A 37 8.48 1.27 -8.58
N HIS A 38 7.86 0.73 -9.64
CA HIS A 38 6.81 1.38 -10.43
C HIS A 38 5.40 1.21 -9.83
N CYS A 39 4.92 -0.01 -9.59
CA CYS A 39 3.56 -0.25 -9.07
C CYS A 39 3.49 -0.56 -7.57
N LYS A 40 4.64 -0.68 -6.88
CA LYS A 40 4.73 -1.07 -5.46
C LYS A 40 4.03 -2.40 -5.12
N GLN A 41 3.84 -3.27 -6.12
CA GLN A 41 3.40 -4.64 -5.91
C GLN A 41 4.61 -5.55 -5.62
N GLU A 42 4.38 -6.62 -4.88
CA GLU A 42 5.40 -7.62 -4.55
C GLU A 42 5.96 -8.28 -5.81
N THR A 43 7.28 -8.45 -5.84
CA THR A 43 8.00 -9.08 -6.96
C THR A 43 8.24 -10.56 -6.69
N THR A 44 8.27 -11.37 -7.75
CA THR A 44 8.66 -12.78 -7.66
C THR A 44 10.17 -12.89 -7.74
N ARG A 45 10.79 -13.47 -6.72
CA ARG A 45 12.22 -13.73 -6.69
C ARG A 45 12.55 -15.05 -7.41
N HIS A 46 13.44 -14.98 -8.39
CA HIS A 46 14.04 -16.14 -9.03
C HIS A 46 15.50 -16.23 -8.63
N SER A 47 15.97 -17.42 -8.31
CA SER A 47 17.38 -17.63 -8.00
C SER A 47 17.87 -18.93 -8.61
N PHE A 48 19.05 -18.88 -9.23
CA PHE A 48 19.68 -20.03 -9.86
C PHE A 48 21.20 -19.90 -9.81
N ILE A 49 21.90 -21.01 -9.98
CA ILE A 49 23.36 -21.05 -10.10
C ILE A 49 23.69 -21.10 -11.59
N ALA A 50 24.46 -20.13 -12.08
CA ALA A 50 24.94 -20.11 -13.46
C ALA A 50 26.05 -21.17 -13.68
N PRO A 51 26.37 -21.55 -14.93
CA PRO A 51 27.37 -22.58 -15.22
C PRO A 51 28.78 -22.27 -14.69
N ASP A 52 29.09 -20.99 -14.47
CA ASP A 52 30.33 -20.50 -13.85
C ASP A 52 30.33 -20.60 -12.31
N GLY A 53 29.25 -21.12 -11.72
CA GLY A 53 29.07 -21.26 -10.27
C GLY A 53 28.55 -20.00 -9.57
N VAL A 54 28.23 -18.94 -10.31
CA VAL A 54 27.74 -17.68 -9.70
C VAL A 54 26.26 -17.81 -9.30
N TRP A 55 25.94 -17.41 -8.07
CA TRP A 55 24.56 -17.33 -7.59
C TRP A 55 23.88 -16.06 -8.13
N ILE A 56 22.90 -16.24 -9.01
CA ILE A 56 22.14 -15.15 -9.61
C ILE A 56 20.78 -15.06 -8.92
N VAL A 57 20.38 -13.84 -8.57
CA VAL A 57 19.05 -13.50 -8.09
C VAL A 57 18.47 -12.46 -9.03
N SER A 58 17.28 -12.73 -9.55
CA SER A 58 16.48 -11.75 -10.29
C SER A 58 15.10 -11.60 -9.66
N HIS A 59 14.48 -10.45 -9.92
CA HIS A 59 13.15 -10.14 -9.42
C HIS A 59 12.25 -9.75 -10.59
N HIS A 60 11.09 -10.38 -10.65
CA HIS A 60 10.13 -10.21 -11.72
C HIS A 60 8.85 -9.56 -11.20
N CYS A 61 8.43 -8.47 -11.83
CA CYS A 61 7.14 -7.83 -11.64
C CYS A 61 6.18 -8.30 -12.73
N ARG A 62 4.99 -8.76 -12.34
CA ARG A 62 3.96 -9.25 -13.27
C ARG A 62 3.56 -8.24 -14.37
N LEU A 63 3.71 -6.94 -14.11
CA LEU A 63 3.29 -5.88 -15.04
C LEU A 63 4.45 -5.21 -15.78
N HIS A 64 5.61 -5.11 -15.13
CA HIS A 64 6.75 -4.34 -15.66
C HIS A 64 7.92 -5.23 -16.11
N GLY A 65 7.82 -6.55 -15.92
CA GLY A 65 8.90 -7.49 -16.23
C GLY A 65 9.99 -7.49 -15.15
N ASP A 66 11.23 -7.72 -15.57
CA ASP A 66 12.36 -7.79 -14.65
C ASP A 66 12.72 -6.40 -14.12
N VAL A 67 12.83 -6.29 -12.80
CA VAL A 67 13.06 -5.01 -12.11
C VAL A 67 14.09 -5.17 -11.00
N ALA A 68 14.84 -4.10 -10.72
CA ALA A 68 15.55 -3.98 -9.46
C ALA A 68 14.52 -3.69 -8.35
N PRO A 69 14.33 -4.58 -7.37
CA PRO A 69 13.30 -4.40 -6.36
C PRO A 69 13.70 -3.29 -5.38
N MET A 70 12.68 -2.64 -4.81
CA MET A 70 12.83 -1.73 -3.67
C MET A 70 12.29 -2.44 -2.42
N ARG A 71 12.94 -2.26 -1.28
CA ARG A 71 12.42 -2.78 0.00
C ARG A 71 11.37 -1.83 0.57
N SER A 72 10.16 -2.32 0.77
CA SER A 72 9.03 -1.51 1.25
C SER A 72 8.21 -2.25 2.30
N VAL A 73 7.79 -1.54 3.35
CA VAL A 73 6.79 -2.03 4.31
C VAL A 73 5.37 -1.82 3.78
N ILE A 74 5.19 -0.90 2.83
CA ILE A 74 3.92 -0.58 2.19
C ILE A 74 3.86 -1.32 0.86
N VAL A 75 2.86 -2.17 0.69
CA VAL A 75 2.69 -3.00 -0.51
C VAL A 75 1.29 -2.79 -1.07
N ASN A 76 1.21 -2.56 -2.38
CA ASN A 76 -0.08 -2.51 -3.06
C ASN A 76 -0.57 -3.95 -3.30
N PRO A 77 -1.77 -4.32 -2.80
CA PRO A 77 -2.32 -5.64 -3.06
C PRO A 77 -2.54 -5.84 -4.56
N ILE A 78 -2.32 -7.07 -5.05
CA ILE A 78 -2.41 -7.46 -6.47
C ILE A 78 -3.80 -7.16 -7.08
N GLN A 79 -4.82 -6.88 -6.26
CA GLN A 79 -6.19 -6.59 -6.68
C GLN A 79 -6.41 -5.17 -7.27
N SER A 80 -5.49 -4.22 -7.12
CA SER A 80 -5.78 -2.83 -7.48
C SER A 80 -5.73 -2.48 -8.98
N LEU A 81 -5.51 -3.44 -9.89
CA LEU A 81 -5.43 -3.18 -11.34
C LEU A 81 -6.36 -4.03 -12.22
N LEU A 82 -7.25 -4.85 -11.63
CA LEU A 82 -8.27 -5.58 -12.40
C LEU A 82 -9.56 -4.79 -12.64
N GLN A 83 -9.64 -3.50 -12.26
CA GLN A 83 -10.86 -2.70 -12.39
C GLN A 83 -10.78 -1.52 -13.37
N TRP A 84 -9.76 -1.46 -14.22
CA TRP A 84 -9.72 -0.49 -15.32
C TRP A 84 -9.94 -1.19 -16.67
N PRO A 85 -11.02 -0.90 -17.42
CA PRO A 85 -11.25 -1.51 -18.72
C PRO A 85 -10.27 -0.95 -19.78
N PRO A 86 -9.85 -1.75 -20.77
CA PRO A 86 -9.34 -1.20 -22.02
C PRO A 86 -10.54 -0.59 -22.76
N THR A 87 -10.68 0.73 -22.72
CA THR A 87 -11.50 1.42 -23.70
C THR A 87 -10.77 1.34 -25.04
N HIS A 88 -11.11 0.33 -25.84
CA HIS A 88 -10.91 0.34 -27.29
C HIS A 88 -11.64 1.54 -27.90
N PRO A 89 -11.04 2.18 -28.91
CA PRO A 89 -11.61 2.14 -30.26
C PRO A 89 -10.79 1.29 -31.23
#